data_AF-A0A937N4W0-F1
#
_entry.id   AF-A0A937N4W0-F1
#
_cell.length_a   1.000
_cell.length_b   1.000
_cell.length_c   1.000
_cell.angle_alpha   90.00
_cell.angle_beta   90.00
_cell.angle_gamma   90.00
#
_symmetry.space_group_name_H-M   'P 1'
#
loop_
_entity.id
_entity.type
_entity.pdbx_description
1 polymer ?
#
loop_
_entity_poly.entity_id
_entity_poly.type
_entity_poly.pdbx_seq_one_letter_code
_entity_poly.pdbx_strand_id
1 'polypeptide(L)'
;MGTSALVVAISAGIVGASIPDKVIEKQNQAFQRYWGTDFVWKLDELPAKGNVPKFRIPYSGYIYTDRGGGTISAMRKYDLAYHRGRSPAASWEQWDTGPQRNATRRVGLFAFGARRVPHWYGHCNGWTAAAIRHAEPTKSVRRNGVVFTPADIKGLLAEIYMYNETLNLAGSSYTINPGTFHAMLGNWLGRGAHPIGMEADPGEEKWNYPIYAYACSSAKHPNNQVEVKINLAYAKDSGGEYNESPRNRRIKYFHYTLSLNQEGEITGGYFHRDSAFIDLLWIPVDPKQGGHKDNERGNPYVNVEEVLAIWRASVDEDVRKKWPVIDLASEDQILDASAIESLVPVQRLVKAQKPQPAGAAKEGDSDEADTEPVAAETAGEPASAETTSEPAAEEETTGNRGAATPDAVEPVAADTTAE
;
A
#
# COMPACT_ATOMS: atom_id res chain seq x y z
N MET A 1 63.53 28.00 -25.21
CA MET A 1 63.09 26.64 -24.87
C MET A 1 61.96 26.78 -23.85
N GLY A 2 60.71 26.63 -24.28
CA GLY A 2 59.54 26.69 -23.40
C GLY A 2 58.80 25.37 -23.50
N THR A 3 59.07 24.46 -22.57
CA THR A 3 58.39 23.18 -22.45
C THR A 3 56.94 23.40 -22.02
N SER A 4 56.00 23.15 -22.93
CA SER A 4 54.57 23.04 -22.61
C SER A 4 54.35 21.77 -21.79
N ALA A 5 53.95 21.93 -20.54
CA ALA A 5 53.49 20.83 -19.70
C ALA A 5 52.07 20.44 -20.14
N LEU A 6 51.96 19.26 -20.74
CA LEU A 6 50.70 18.59 -21.04
C LEU A 6 50.04 18.22 -19.70
N VAL A 7 48.97 18.91 -19.32
CA VAL A 7 48.15 18.54 -18.17
C VAL A 7 47.39 17.27 -18.55
N VAL A 8 47.85 16.14 -18.03
CA VAL A 8 47.10 14.87 -18.06
C VAL A 8 45.92 15.03 -17.10
N ALA A 9 44.73 15.23 -17.65
CA ALA A 9 43.50 15.16 -16.90
C ALA A 9 43.27 13.70 -16.47
N ILE A 10 43.57 13.40 -15.21
CA ILE A 10 43.14 12.17 -14.56
C ILE A 10 41.62 12.21 -14.53
N SER A 11 40.97 11.31 -15.25
CA SER A 11 39.53 11.08 -15.20
C SER A 11 39.17 10.65 -13.77
N ALA A 12 38.78 11.62 -12.95
CA ALA A 12 38.13 11.36 -11.68
C ALA A 12 36.86 10.55 -11.98
N GLY A 13 36.90 9.26 -11.66
CA GLY A 13 35.74 8.38 -11.81
C GLY A 13 34.56 9.02 -11.11
N ILE A 14 33.40 9.04 -11.76
CA ILE A 14 32.17 9.56 -11.17
C ILE A 14 31.88 8.68 -9.95
N VAL A 15 32.12 9.23 -8.76
CA VAL A 15 31.75 8.61 -7.49
C VAL A 15 30.25 8.86 -7.32
N GLY A 16 29.46 7.79 -7.34
CA GLY A 16 28.01 7.86 -7.12
C GLY A 16 27.66 8.35 -5.71
N ALA A 17 26.41 8.72 -5.49
CA ALA A 17 25.95 9.13 -4.16
C ALA A 17 26.03 7.95 -3.19
N SER A 18 26.55 8.18 -1.98
CA SER A 18 26.56 7.18 -0.91
C SER A 18 25.17 6.98 -0.30
N ILE A 19 24.96 5.80 0.27
CA ILE A 19 23.76 5.51 1.07
C ILE A 19 23.94 6.18 2.43
N PRO A 20 22.99 7.02 2.89
CA PRO A 20 23.08 7.61 4.22
C PRO A 20 22.97 6.55 5.33
N ASP A 21 23.76 6.67 6.40
CA ASP A 21 23.76 5.72 7.53
C ASP A 21 22.38 5.52 8.15
N LYS A 22 21.60 6.59 8.28
CA LYS A 22 20.20 6.54 8.76
C LYS A 22 19.31 5.63 7.92
N VAL A 23 19.60 5.50 6.61
CA VAL A 23 18.88 4.58 5.72
C VAL A 23 19.33 3.16 6.02
N ILE A 24 20.64 2.91 6.14
CA ILE A 24 21.18 1.58 6.49
C ILE A 24 20.57 1.07 7.79
N GLU A 25 20.63 1.88 8.86
CA GLU A 25 20.09 1.55 10.18
C GLU A 25 18.60 1.25 10.11
N LYS A 26 17.81 2.13 9.47
CA LYS A 26 16.36 1.95 9.31
C LYS A 26 16.02 0.64 8.62
N GLN A 27 16.73 0.28 7.55
CA GLN A 27 16.44 -0.93 6.79
C GLN A 27 16.86 -2.19 7.53
N ASN A 28 18.00 -2.16 8.22
CA ASN A 28 18.43 -3.26 9.10
C ASN A 28 17.39 -3.51 10.21
N GLN A 29 16.97 -2.45 10.91
CA GLN A 29 15.97 -2.56 11.97
C GLN A 29 14.61 -3.05 11.46
N ALA A 30 14.13 -2.51 10.33
CA ALA A 30 12.86 -2.91 9.75
C ALA A 30 12.88 -4.38 9.31
N PHE A 31 13.95 -4.80 8.62
CA PHE A 31 14.05 -6.16 8.12
C PHE A 31 14.19 -7.17 9.27
N GLN A 32 15.03 -6.88 10.27
CA GLN A 32 15.14 -7.70 11.47
C GLN A 32 13.80 -7.80 12.21
N ARG A 33 13.07 -6.69 12.34
CA ARG A 33 11.75 -6.68 12.98
C ARG A 33 10.75 -7.59 12.27
N TYR A 34 10.69 -7.54 10.94
CA TYR A 34 9.65 -8.25 10.17
C TYR A 34 10.04 -9.63 9.70
N TRP A 35 11.32 -9.95 9.58
CA TRP A 35 11.84 -11.22 9.07
C TRP A 35 12.66 -12.01 10.09
N GLY A 36 13.09 -11.39 11.20
CA GLY A 36 13.88 -12.06 12.23
C GLY A 36 15.31 -12.41 11.79
N THR A 37 15.77 -11.85 10.68
CA THR A 37 17.11 -12.07 10.10
C THR A 37 17.69 -10.76 9.61
N ASP A 38 19.03 -10.72 9.51
CA ASP A 38 19.76 -9.56 9.04
C ASP A 38 19.42 -9.19 7.59
N PHE A 39 19.43 -7.88 7.34
CA PHE A 39 19.38 -7.30 6.02
C PHE A 39 20.76 -7.40 5.36
N VAL A 40 20.81 -7.90 4.12
CA VAL A 40 22.06 -8.16 3.41
C VAL A 40 22.43 -6.97 2.53
N TRP A 41 23.65 -6.44 2.72
CA TRP A 41 24.23 -5.37 1.90
C TRP A 41 25.28 -5.85 0.90
N LYS A 42 25.81 -7.06 1.09
CA LYS A 42 26.83 -7.64 0.21
C LYS A 42 26.23 -8.09 -1.10
N LEU A 43 26.76 -7.56 -2.22
CA LEU A 43 26.18 -7.76 -3.54
C LEU A 43 26.11 -9.24 -3.93
N ASP A 44 27.19 -9.98 -3.71
CA ASP A 44 27.30 -11.40 -4.09
C ASP A 44 26.40 -12.33 -3.24
N GLU A 45 25.81 -11.82 -2.15
CA GLU A 45 24.85 -12.55 -1.31
C GLU A 45 23.38 -12.20 -1.64
N LEU A 46 23.15 -11.24 -2.53
CA LEU A 46 21.81 -10.89 -3.01
C LEU A 46 21.45 -11.68 -4.26
N PRO A 47 20.21 -12.20 -4.37
CA PRO A 47 19.78 -12.91 -5.57
C PRO A 47 19.78 -12.00 -6.80
N ALA A 48 20.37 -12.47 -7.92
CA ALA A 48 20.29 -11.77 -9.20
C ALA A 48 18.88 -11.80 -9.84
N LYS A 49 17.99 -12.65 -9.33
CA LYS A 49 16.58 -12.73 -9.71
C LYS A 49 15.73 -12.95 -8.47
N GLY A 50 14.54 -12.36 -8.46
CA GLY A 50 13.53 -12.57 -7.44
C GLY A 50 12.15 -12.63 -8.09
N ASN A 51 11.31 -13.56 -7.67
CA ASN A 51 9.91 -13.60 -8.10
C ASN A 51 9.07 -14.23 -7.00
N VAL A 52 7.80 -13.83 -6.96
CA VAL A 52 6.82 -14.50 -6.12
C VAL A 52 6.27 -15.75 -6.82
N PRO A 53 5.88 -16.79 -6.07
CA PRO A 53 5.18 -17.94 -6.64
C PRO A 53 3.92 -17.53 -7.42
N LYS A 54 3.52 -18.34 -8.41
CA LYS A 54 2.38 -18.03 -9.31
C LYS A 54 1.11 -17.63 -8.57
N PHE A 55 0.76 -18.34 -7.49
CA PHE A 55 -0.44 -18.03 -6.70
C PHE A 55 -0.36 -16.66 -6.02
N ARG A 56 0.85 -16.13 -5.79
CA ARG A 56 1.14 -14.89 -5.08
C ARG A 56 1.38 -13.69 -6.01
N ILE A 57 1.22 -13.86 -7.31
CA ILE A 57 1.31 -12.73 -8.25
C ILE A 57 0.15 -11.78 -7.95
N PRO A 58 0.41 -10.51 -7.58
CA PRO A 58 -0.63 -9.51 -7.34
C PRO A 58 -1.60 -9.43 -8.51
N TYR A 59 -2.89 -9.36 -8.22
CA TYR A 59 -3.92 -9.22 -9.24
C TYR A 59 -3.96 -7.78 -9.78
N SER A 60 -4.21 -7.63 -11.09
CA SER A 60 -4.56 -6.33 -11.64
C SER A 60 -5.94 -5.93 -11.12
N GLY A 61 -6.08 -4.72 -10.62
CA GLY A 61 -7.34 -4.22 -10.08
C GLY A 61 -7.63 -2.83 -10.60
N TYR A 62 -8.78 -2.31 -10.19
CA TYR A 62 -9.18 -0.95 -10.55
C TYR A 62 -8.50 0.07 -9.64
N ILE A 63 -8.18 1.22 -10.20
CA ILE A 63 -7.65 2.35 -9.42
C ILE A 63 -8.74 3.13 -8.70
N TYR A 64 -10.02 2.78 -8.86
CA TYR A 64 -11.18 3.46 -8.26
C TYR A 64 -11.06 4.98 -8.35
N THR A 65 -11.07 5.49 -9.58
CA THR A 65 -10.92 6.93 -9.80
C THR A 65 -12.00 7.71 -9.06
N ASP A 66 -11.63 8.80 -8.40
CA ASP A 66 -12.57 9.67 -7.70
C ASP A 66 -13.63 10.21 -8.66
N ARG A 67 -13.24 10.50 -9.93
CA ARG A 67 -14.18 10.87 -11.01
C ARG A 67 -15.19 9.77 -11.34
N GLY A 68 -14.78 8.51 -11.22
CA GLY A 68 -15.64 7.34 -11.39
C GLY A 68 -16.46 7.00 -10.14
N GLY A 69 -16.39 7.82 -9.08
CA GLY A 69 -17.07 7.59 -7.81
C GLY A 69 -16.34 6.64 -6.88
N GLY A 70 -15.02 6.48 -7.04
CA GLY A 70 -14.17 5.73 -6.10
C GLY A 70 -14.72 4.34 -5.76
N THR A 71 -14.82 4.05 -4.47
CA THR A 71 -15.33 2.78 -3.92
C THR A 71 -16.81 2.84 -3.54
N ILE A 72 -17.54 3.92 -3.86
CA ILE A 72 -18.95 4.18 -3.42
C ILE A 72 -19.86 2.97 -3.65
N SER A 73 -19.70 2.26 -4.78
CA SER A 73 -20.51 1.07 -5.09
C SER A 73 -20.32 -0.06 -4.06
N ALA A 74 -19.07 -0.33 -3.66
CA ALA A 74 -18.76 -1.30 -2.62
C ALA A 74 -19.26 -0.82 -1.25
N MET A 75 -19.10 0.48 -0.96
CA MET A 75 -19.56 1.08 0.29
C MET A 75 -21.09 0.99 0.46
N ARG A 76 -21.86 1.18 -0.62
CA ARG A 76 -23.33 1.01 -0.58
C ARG A 76 -23.73 -0.42 -0.21
N LYS A 77 -23.01 -1.43 -0.71
CA LYS A 77 -23.27 -2.83 -0.31
C LYS A 77 -22.88 -3.08 1.14
N TYR A 78 -21.77 -2.49 1.60
CA TYR A 78 -21.37 -2.57 2.99
C TYR A 78 -22.41 -1.93 3.92
N ASP A 79 -22.90 -0.74 3.57
CA ASP A 79 -23.99 -0.04 4.28
C ASP A 79 -25.29 -0.86 4.34
N LEU A 80 -25.67 -1.51 3.25
CA LEU A 80 -26.83 -2.43 3.25
C LEU A 80 -26.65 -3.61 4.22
N ALA A 81 -25.43 -4.12 4.35
CA ALA A 81 -25.15 -5.27 5.21
C ALA A 81 -25.02 -4.89 6.69
N TYR A 82 -24.45 -3.71 7.00
CA TYR A 82 -24.03 -3.39 8.37
C TYR A 82 -24.72 -2.16 8.98
N HIS A 83 -25.31 -1.29 8.15
CA HIS A 83 -25.89 0.00 8.59
C HIS A 83 -27.40 0.11 8.41
N ARG A 84 -28.09 -1.02 8.22
CA ARG A 84 -29.58 -1.13 8.20
C ARG A 84 -30.24 -0.14 7.24
N GLY A 85 -29.63 0.08 6.07
CA GLY A 85 -30.16 0.98 5.04
C GLY A 85 -29.82 2.47 5.21
N ARG A 86 -29.08 2.83 6.27
CA ARG A 86 -28.36 4.12 6.31
C ARG A 86 -27.10 4.00 5.45
N SER A 87 -26.60 5.12 4.92
CA SER A 87 -25.47 5.13 3.98
C SER A 87 -24.19 5.83 4.50
N PRO A 88 -23.79 5.69 5.78
CA PRO A 88 -22.68 6.48 6.31
C PRO A 88 -21.34 6.16 5.64
N ALA A 89 -21.04 4.91 5.29
CA ALA A 89 -19.79 4.56 4.60
C ALA A 89 -19.75 5.13 3.18
N ALA A 90 -20.85 4.99 2.43
CA ALA A 90 -20.95 5.52 1.07
C ALA A 90 -20.99 7.05 1.03
N SER A 91 -21.61 7.69 2.03
CA SER A 91 -21.61 9.15 2.16
C SER A 91 -20.23 9.70 2.53
N TRP A 92 -19.47 8.98 3.36
CA TRP A 92 -18.08 9.34 3.64
C TRP A 92 -17.21 9.29 2.39
N GLU A 93 -17.28 8.18 1.64
CA GLU A 93 -16.52 8.03 0.40
C GLU A 93 -16.95 9.05 -0.67
N GLN A 94 -18.25 9.36 -0.76
CA GLN A 94 -18.73 10.42 -1.64
C GLN A 94 -18.16 11.81 -1.26
N TRP A 95 -17.99 12.07 0.04
CA TRP A 95 -17.32 13.29 0.50
C TRP A 95 -15.82 13.27 0.19
N ASP A 96 -15.14 12.13 0.40
CA ASP A 96 -13.69 12.01 0.20
C ASP A 96 -13.28 12.07 -1.28
N THR A 97 -14.09 11.54 -2.18
CA THR A 97 -13.89 11.63 -3.65
C THR A 97 -14.40 12.95 -4.25
N GLY A 98 -15.16 13.72 -3.47
CA GLY A 98 -15.85 14.92 -3.94
C GLY A 98 -14.93 16.13 -4.15
N PRO A 99 -15.30 17.07 -5.05
CA PRO A 99 -14.55 18.32 -5.25
C PRO A 99 -14.44 19.17 -3.96
N GLN A 100 -15.34 18.95 -3.00
CA GLN A 100 -15.35 19.60 -1.68
C GLN A 100 -14.06 19.37 -0.90
N ARG A 101 -13.43 18.18 -1.02
CA ARG A 101 -12.12 17.89 -0.41
C ARG A 101 -11.02 18.83 -0.92
N ASN A 102 -11.10 19.25 -2.18
CA ASN A 102 -10.09 20.09 -2.83
C ASN A 102 -10.33 21.61 -2.63
N ALA A 103 -11.38 22.00 -1.92
CA ALA A 103 -11.76 23.39 -1.65
C ALA A 103 -10.92 24.08 -0.55
N THR A 104 -9.96 23.38 0.07
CA THR A 104 -9.19 23.86 1.23
C THR A 104 -8.00 24.78 0.93
N ARG A 105 -7.87 25.36 -0.28
CA ARG A 105 -6.93 26.47 -0.53
C ARG A 105 -7.72 27.77 -0.79
N ARG A 106 -8.02 28.52 0.28
CA ARG A 106 -8.56 29.89 0.20
C ARG A 106 -7.60 30.76 -0.61
N VAL A 107 -8.04 31.20 -1.78
CA VAL A 107 -7.41 32.31 -2.51
C VAL A 107 -8.51 33.29 -2.93
N GLY A 108 -8.64 34.37 -2.17
CA GLY A 108 -9.23 35.64 -2.59
C GLY A 108 -10.73 35.69 -2.92
N LEU A 109 -11.29 36.90 -2.81
CA LEU A 109 -12.70 37.26 -3.01
C LEU A 109 -13.22 37.11 -4.47
N PHE A 110 -12.51 36.38 -5.34
CA PHE A 110 -12.82 36.32 -6.79
C PHE A 110 -12.71 34.93 -7.43
N ALA A 111 -12.63 33.84 -6.68
CA ALA A 111 -12.50 32.48 -7.24
C ALA A 111 -13.84 31.76 -7.45
N PHE A 112 -14.59 32.12 -8.50
CA PHE A 112 -15.68 31.28 -9.01
C PHE A 112 -15.13 30.24 -9.99
N GLY A 113 -14.72 29.10 -9.47
CA GLY A 113 -14.35 27.95 -10.29
C GLY A 113 -14.37 26.67 -9.45
N ALA A 114 -15.35 25.79 -9.70
CA ALA A 114 -15.35 24.46 -9.11
C ALA A 114 -14.05 23.74 -9.51
N ARG A 115 -13.17 23.49 -8.55
CA ARG A 115 -11.96 22.66 -8.78
C ARG A 115 -12.43 21.27 -9.20
N ARG A 116 -12.26 20.93 -10.47
CA ARG A 116 -12.52 19.58 -10.99
C ARG A 116 -11.55 18.61 -10.33
N VAL A 117 -12.06 17.50 -9.83
CA VAL A 117 -11.24 16.40 -9.30
C VAL A 117 -10.29 15.93 -10.42
N PRO A 118 -8.96 15.82 -10.19
CA PRO A 118 -8.03 15.31 -11.21
C PRO A 118 -8.39 13.88 -11.64
N HIS A 119 -8.06 13.50 -12.87
CA HIS A 119 -8.45 12.19 -13.42
C HIS A 119 -7.67 11.00 -12.84
N TRP A 120 -6.50 11.27 -12.24
CA TRP A 120 -5.62 10.28 -11.64
C TRP A 120 -5.87 10.09 -10.14
N TYR A 121 -6.70 10.94 -9.51
CA TYR A 121 -7.11 10.74 -8.12
C TYR A 121 -7.94 9.46 -8.02
N GLY A 122 -7.61 8.63 -7.04
CA GLY A 122 -8.26 7.35 -6.80
C GLY A 122 -7.51 6.54 -5.76
N HIS A 123 -7.89 5.28 -5.63
CA HIS A 123 -7.40 4.33 -4.65
C HIS A 123 -6.28 3.44 -5.20
N CYS A 124 -5.42 3.94 -6.09
CA CYS A 124 -4.36 3.12 -6.68
C CYS A 124 -3.38 2.55 -5.62
N ASN A 125 -3.10 3.31 -4.56
CA ASN A 125 -2.31 2.85 -3.41
C ASN A 125 -3.10 1.84 -2.56
N GLY A 126 -4.40 2.06 -2.34
CA GLY A 126 -5.27 1.12 -1.64
C GLY A 126 -5.35 -0.23 -2.34
N TRP A 127 -5.59 -0.23 -3.66
CA TRP A 127 -5.55 -1.45 -4.48
C TRP A 127 -4.16 -2.11 -4.46
N THR A 128 -3.09 -1.33 -4.64
CA THR A 128 -1.72 -1.87 -4.59
C THR A 128 -1.44 -2.56 -3.27
N ALA A 129 -1.81 -1.94 -2.14
CA ALA A 129 -1.68 -2.54 -0.82
C ALA A 129 -2.50 -3.84 -0.70
N ALA A 130 -3.76 -3.80 -1.13
CA ALA A 130 -4.64 -4.96 -1.11
C ALA A 130 -4.08 -6.14 -1.92
N ALA A 131 -3.63 -5.91 -3.15
CA ALA A 131 -3.11 -6.94 -4.03
C ALA A 131 -1.76 -7.55 -3.57
N ILE A 132 -1.02 -6.84 -2.71
CA ILE A 132 0.19 -7.35 -2.05
C ILE A 132 -0.19 -8.19 -0.82
N ARG A 133 -1.12 -7.69 0.01
CA ARG A 133 -1.44 -8.29 1.31
C ARG A 133 -2.44 -9.45 1.22
N HIS A 134 -3.28 -9.44 0.22
CA HIS A 134 -4.41 -10.36 0.12
C HIS A 134 -4.37 -11.15 -1.18
N ALA A 135 -4.53 -12.47 -1.05
CA ALA A 135 -4.89 -13.32 -2.17
C ALA A 135 -6.19 -12.80 -2.81
N GLU A 136 -6.28 -12.95 -4.13
CA GLU A 136 -7.46 -12.50 -4.87
C GLU A 136 -8.73 -13.21 -4.36
N PRO A 137 -9.79 -12.47 -4.01
CA PRO A 137 -11.11 -13.06 -3.76
C PRO A 137 -11.56 -13.92 -4.94
N THR A 138 -12.00 -15.16 -4.72
CA THR A 138 -12.48 -16.05 -5.80
C THR A 138 -13.94 -16.47 -5.65
N LYS A 139 -14.54 -16.27 -4.46
CA LYS A 139 -15.92 -16.67 -4.16
C LYS A 139 -16.75 -15.48 -3.68
N SER A 140 -18.02 -15.45 -4.07
CA SER A 140 -18.99 -14.53 -3.49
C SER A 140 -19.33 -14.92 -2.05
N VAL A 141 -19.48 -13.93 -1.17
CA VAL A 141 -19.75 -14.12 0.26
C VAL A 141 -21.06 -13.43 0.63
N ARG A 142 -21.93 -14.12 1.37
CA ARG A 142 -23.15 -13.52 1.91
C ARG A 142 -22.95 -13.10 3.36
N ARG A 143 -23.23 -11.83 3.69
CA ARG A 143 -23.28 -11.30 5.07
C ARG A 143 -24.55 -10.48 5.24
N ASN A 144 -25.30 -10.73 6.32
CA ASN A 144 -26.49 -9.97 6.67
C ASN A 144 -27.48 -9.78 5.51
N GLY A 145 -27.71 -10.84 4.73
CA GLY A 145 -28.60 -10.82 3.57
C GLY A 145 -28.00 -10.28 2.27
N VAL A 146 -26.88 -9.55 2.31
CA VAL A 146 -26.20 -8.97 1.16
C VAL A 146 -25.14 -9.91 0.60
N VAL A 147 -25.04 -10.01 -0.73
CA VAL A 147 -23.99 -10.76 -1.43
C VAL A 147 -22.90 -9.81 -1.89
N PHE A 148 -21.66 -10.10 -1.46
CA PHE A 148 -20.44 -9.46 -1.92
C PHE A 148 -19.77 -10.36 -2.95
N THR A 149 -19.67 -9.91 -4.21
CA THR A 149 -18.90 -10.59 -5.25
C THR A 149 -17.41 -10.33 -5.06
N PRO A 150 -16.52 -11.11 -5.69
CA PRO A 150 -15.09 -10.82 -5.67
C PRO A 150 -14.72 -9.38 -6.02
N ALA A 151 -15.40 -8.78 -7.01
CA ALA A 151 -15.21 -7.37 -7.37
C ALA A 151 -15.58 -6.41 -6.21
N ASP A 152 -16.69 -6.67 -5.50
CA ASP A 152 -17.07 -5.86 -4.34
C ASP A 152 -16.02 -5.95 -3.23
N ILE A 153 -15.53 -7.17 -2.96
CA ILE A 153 -14.55 -7.44 -1.90
C ILE A 153 -13.22 -6.75 -2.20
N LYS A 154 -12.77 -6.74 -3.47
CA LYS A 154 -11.59 -5.97 -3.90
C LYS A 154 -11.77 -4.47 -3.64
N GLY A 155 -12.98 -3.94 -3.85
CA GLY A 155 -13.33 -2.55 -3.55
C GLY A 155 -13.29 -2.24 -2.05
N LEU A 156 -13.83 -3.13 -1.21
CA LEU A 156 -13.74 -3.01 0.25
C LEU A 156 -12.28 -3.05 0.74
N LEU A 157 -11.45 -3.92 0.15
CA LEU A 157 -10.03 -3.99 0.50
C LEU A 157 -9.29 -2.72 0.07
N ALA A 158 -9.55 -2.19 -1.13
CA ALA A 158 -8.94 -0.95 -1.58
C ALA A 158 -9.28 0.25 -0.65
N GLU A 159 -10.53 0.30 -0.16
CA GLU A 159 -10.99 1.32 0.79
C GLU A 159 -10.19 1.31 2.09
N ILE A 160 -10.10 0.15 2.76
CA ILE A 160 -9.45 0.08 4.08
C ILE A 160 -7.94 0.40 4.03
N TYR A 161 -7.31 0.28 2.86
CA TYR A 161 -5.91 0.63 2.66
C TYR A 161 -5.66 2.05 2.12
N MET A 162 -6.69 2.79 1.73
CA MET A 162 -6.54 4.09 1.04
C MET A 162 -5.68 5.10 1.82
N TYR A 163 -5.84 5.15 3.13
CA TYR A 163 -5.09 6.04 4.02
C TYR A 163 -4.24 5.31 5.06
N ASN A 164 -4.07 4.00 4.88
CA ASN A 164 -3.33 3.20 5.81
C ASN A 164 -1.85 3.61 5.84
N GLU A 165 -1.23 3.47 7.01
CA GLU A 165 0.21 3.64 7.14
C GLU A 165 0.97 2.63 6.26
N THR A 166 2.18 3.00 5.86
CA THR A 166 3.05 2.15 5.04
C THR A 166 4.48 2.18 5.58
N LEU A 167 5.20 1.08 5.37
CA LEU A 167 6.63 1.04 5.62
C LEU A 167 7.37 1.59 4.39
N ASN A 168 7.86 2.82 4.49
CA ASN A 168 8.68 3.44 3.44
C ASN A 168 10.07 2.77 3.36
N LEU A 169 10.36 2.10 2.23
CA LEU A 169 11.64 1.45 1.98
C LEU A 169 12.67 2.41 1.41
N ALA A 170 12.32 3.14 0.35
CA ALA A 170 13.23 4.08 -0.31
C ALA A 170 12.45 5.18 -1.02
N GLY A 171 12.95 6.42 -1.02
CA GLY A 171 12.28 7.55 -1.65
C GLY A 171 11.52 8.44 -0.66
N SER A 172 10.39 9.00 -1.08
CA SER A 172 9.49 9.93 -0.35
C SER A 172 9.99 11.37 -0.19
N SER A 173 11.21 11.59 0.29
CA SER A 173 11.75 12.96 0.50
C SER A 173 12.95 13.30 -0.38
N TYR A 174 13.54 12.31 -1.04
CA TYR A 174 14.73 12.43 -1.87
C TYR A 174 14.67 11.40 -3.01
N THR A 175 15.41 11.66 -4.09
CA THR A 175 15.61 10.67 -5.16
C THR A 175 16.15 9.37 -4.58
N ILE A 176 15.62 8.25 -5.05
CA ILE A 176 16.06 6.93 -4.61
C ILE A 176 17.54 6.74 -4.94
N ASN A 177 18.34 6.34 -3.96
CA ASN A 177 19.71 5.91 -4.18
C ASN A 177 19.71 4.50 -4.83
N PRO A 178 20.46 4.24 -5.91
CA PRO A 178 20.44 2.95 -6.60
C PRO A 178 20.99 1.79 -5.76
N GLY A 179 21.92 2.06 -4.84
CA GLY A 179 22.37 1.05 -3.88
C GLY A 179 21.26 0.63 -2.93
N THR A 180 20.51 1.61 -2.38
CA THR A 180 19.30 1.32 -1.60
C THR A 180 18.25 0.58 -2.43
N PHE A 181 17.98 1.04 -3.66
CA PHE A 181 17.04 0.38 -4.58
C PHE A 181 17.38 -1.09 -4.81
N HIS A 182 18.63 -1.38 -5.17
CA HIS A 182 19.09 -2.74 -5.43
C HIS A 182 18.96 -3.62 -4.18
N ALA A 183 19.42 -3.11 -3.03
CA ALA A 183 19.35 -3.85 -1.78
C ALA A 183 17.90 -4.11 -1.33
N MET A 184 16.96 -3.17 -1.55
CA MET A 184 15.54 -3.38 -1.23
C MET A 184 14.95 -4.52 -2.06
N LEU A 185 15.18 -4.52 -3.38
CA LEU A 185 14.69 -5.58 -4.26
C LEU A 185 15.29 -6.93 -3.89
N GLY A 186 16.61 -6.98 -3.68
CA GLY A 186 17.33 -8.20 -3.31
C GLY A 186 16.81 -8.83 -2.02
N ASN A 187 16.58 -8.03 -0.98
CA ASN A 187 16.14 -8.53 0.32
C ASN A 187 14.63 -8.85 0.35
N TRP A 188 13.78 -7.88 0.01
CA TRP A 188 12.33 -8.05 0.18
C TRP A 188 11.74 -9.01 -0.85
N LEU A 189 12.15 -8.89 -2.13
CA LEU A 189 11.60 -9.71 -3.20
C LEU A 189 12.48 -10.90 -3.55
N GLY A 190 13.81 -10.74 -3.56
CA GLY A 190 14.75 -11.83 -3.85
C GLY A 190 14.77 -12.89 -2.77
N ARG A 191 15.04 -12.49 -1.51
CA ARG A 191 15.09 -13.40 -0.36
C ARG A 191 13.70 -13.66 0.24
N GLY A 192 12.88 -12.61 0.34
CA GLY A 192 11.57 -12.68 1.02
C GLY A 192 10.39 -13.16 0.16
N ALA A 193 10.53 -13.21 -1.17
CA ALA A 193 9.39 -13.41 -2.08
C ALA A 193 8.16 -12.53 -1.73
N HIS A 194 8.42 -11.31 -1.25
CA HIS A 194 7.39 -10.36 -0.85
C HIS A 194 7.25 -9.27 -1.91
N PRO A 195 6.06 -9.07 -2.49
CA PRO A 195 5.81 -7.96 -3.40
C PRO A 195 6.10 -6.59 -2.77
N ILE A 196 6.47 -5.61 -3.58
CA ILE A 196 6.82 -4.26 -3.12
C ILE A 196 5.92 -3.24 -3.82
N GLY A 197 5.34 -2.30 -3.07
CA GLY A 197 4.61 -1.17 -3.63
C GLY A 197 5.58 -0.18 -4.26
N MET A 198 5.26 0.31 -5.46
CA MET A 198 6.03 1.31 -6.19
C MET A 198 5.13 2.49 -6.52
N GLU A 199 5.59 3.70 -6.22
CA GLU A 199 5.09 4.92 -6.86
C GLU A 199 5.87 5.12 -8.17
N ALA A 200 5.22 4.82 -9.30
CA ALA A 200 5.89 4.56 -10.55
C ALA A 200 6.32 5.80 -11.33
N ASP A 201 5.77 6.97 -11.01
CA ASP A 201 5.97 8.18 -11.79
C ASP A 201 6.44 9.34 -10.90
N PRO A 202 7.65 9.87 -11.13
CA PRO A 202 8.12 11.08 -10.48
C PRO A 202 7.40 12.29 -11.09
N GLY A 203 6.33 12.74 -10.45
CA GLY A 203 5.51 13.84 -10.94
C GLY A 203 4.43 14.26 -9.96
N GLU A 204 3.56 15.16 -10.39
CA GLU A 204 2.37 15.55 -9.62
C GLU A 204 1.38 14.39 -9.51
N GLU A 205 1.25 13.56 -10.56
CA GLU A 205 0.42 12.37 -10.54
C GLU A 205 1.10 11.25 -9.77
N LYS A 206 0.37 10.66 -8.81
CA LYS A 206 0.89 9.58 -7.98
C LYS A 206 0.23 8.26 -8.39
N TRP A 207 1.01 7.41 -9.06
CA TRP A 207 0.56 6.12 -9.57
C TRP A 207 1.23 4.97 -8.84
N ASN A 208 0.45 4.16 -8.13
CA ASN A 208 0.97 3.05 -7.33
C ASN A 208 0.71 1.70 -8.01
N TYR A 209 1.73 0.83 -8.03
CA TYR A 209 1.62 -0.53 -8.56
C TYR A 209 2.44 -1.54 -7.75
N PRO A 210 1.98 -2.81 -7.67
CA PRO A 210 2.71 -3.86 -6.97
C PRO A 210 3.76 -4.53 -7.87
N ILE A 211 5.02 -4.46 -7.44
CA ILE A 211 6.17 -5.15 -8.01
C ILE A 211 6.18 -6.59 -7.49
N TYR A 212 6.40 -7.57 -8.37
CA TYR A 212 6.38 -8.99 -7.98
C TYR A 212 7.49 -9.85 -8.58
N ALA A 213 8.30 -9.31 -9.50
CA ALA A 213 9.50 -9.99 -9.95
C ALA A 213 10.56 -9.00 -10.44
N TYR A 214 11.82 -9.42 -10.38
CA TYR A 214 12.92 -8.78 -11.08
C TYR A 214 13.93 -9.82 -11.58
N ALA A 215 14.69 -9.41 -12.59
CA ALA A 215 15.90 -10.10 -13.01
C ALA A 215 16.95 -9.05 -13.39
N CYS A 216 18.18 -9.22 -12.91
CA CYS A 216 19.28 -8.34 -13.24
C CYS A 216 20.48 -9.08 -13.84
N SER A 217 21.24 -8.34 -14.63
CA SER A 217 22.59 -8.70 -15.06
C SER A 217 23.57 -7.67 -14.51
N SER A 218 24.77 -8.11 -14.15
CA SER A 218 25.81 -7.26 -13.58
C SER A 218 27.15 -7.43 -14.29
N ALA A 219 27.91 -6.35 -14.45
CA ALA A 219 29.27 -6.34 -14.96
C ALA A 219 30.20 -5.56 -14.02
N LYS A 220 31.31 -6.19 -13.60
CA LYS A 220 32.30 -5.55 -12.73
C LYS A 220 33.10 -4.51 -13.52
N HIS A 221 33.33 -3.37 -12.89
CA HIS A 221 34.16 -2.26 -13.39
C HIS A 221 35.33 -2.01 -12.43
N PRO A 222 36.38 -1.27 -12.86
CA PRO A 222 37.44 -0.81 -11.95
C PRO A 222 36.89 0.01 -10.77
N ASN A 223 37.69 0.20 -9.73
CA ASN A 223 37.36 1.02 -8.55
C ASN A 223 36.14 0.52 -7.74
N ASN A 224 35.99 -0.80 -7.59
CA ASN A 224 34.90 -1.43 -6.83
C ASN A 224 33.51 -0.98 -7.30
N GLN A 225 33.34 -0.84 -8.62
CA GLN A 225 32.05 -0.50 -9.22
C GLN A 225 31.43 -1.71 -9.94
N VAL A 226 30.11 -1.77 -9.97
CA VAL A 226 29.36 -2.79 -10.71
C VAL A 226 28.22 -2.14 -11.48
N GLU A 227 28.24 -2.26 -12.80
CA GLU A 227 27.12 -1.86 -13.66
C GLU A 227 26.03 -2.92 -13.57
N VAL A 228 24.79 -2.49 -13.36
CA VAL A 228 23.63 -3.36 -13.21
C VAL A 228 22.53 -2.89 -14.14
N LYS A 229 21.96 -3.86 -14.87
CA LYS A 229 20.74 -3.68 -15.67
C LYS A 229 19.68 -4.59 -15.10
N ILE A 230 18.51 -4.06 -14.81
CA ILE A 230 17.42 -4.79 -14.15
C ILE A 230 16.09 -4.55 -14.85
N ASN A 231 15.36 -5.64 -15.07
CA ASN A 231 13.98 -5.61 -15.51
C ASN A 231 13.08 -5.94 -14.33
N LEU A 232 12.18 -5.02 -13.99
CA LEU A 232 11.26 -5.12 -12.88
C LEU A 232 9.84 -5.32 -13.40
N ALA A 233 9.21 -6.43 -13.03
CA ALA A 233 7.83 -6.75 -13.42
C ALA A 233 6.85 -6.33 -12.33
N TYR A 234 5.78 -5.66 -12.74
CA TYR A 234 4.70 -5.21 -11.89
C TYR A 234 3.33 -5.49 -12.52
N ALA A 235 2.28 -5.55 -11.69
CA ALA A 235 0.90 -5.64 -12.18
C ALA A 235 0.37 -4.24 -12.44
N LYS A 236 -0.05 -3.97 -13.68
CA LYS A 236 -0.74 -2.73 -14.06
C LYS A 236 -2.22 -2.84 -13.70
N ASP A 237 -2.86 -1.71 -13.48
CA ASP A 237 -4.31 -1.61 -13.28
C ASP A 237 -5.08 -2.16 -14.49
N SER A 238 -6.38 -2.37 -14.25
CA SER A 238 -7.37 -2.67 -15.27
C SER A 238 -8.31 -1.48 -15.47
N GLY A 239 -8.97 -1.40 -16.62
CA GLY A 239 -9.93 -0.33 -16.94
C GLY A 239 -11.24 -0.35 -16.13
N GLY A 240 -11.33 -1.21 -15.11
CA GLY A 240 -12.49 -1.45 -14.28
C GLY A 240 -12.21 -2.58 -13.29
N GLU A 241 -13.14 -2.83 -12.38
CA GLU A 241 -13.04 -3.93 -11.41
C GLU A 241 -13.75 -5.19 -11.92
N TYR A 242 -13.15 -6.35 -11.70
CA TYR A 242 -13.63 -7.63 -12.25
C TYR A 242 -13.73 -8.69 -11.17
N ASN A 243 -14.68 -9.62 -11.34
CA ASN A 243 -14.76 -10.77 -10.43
C ASN A 243 -13.49 -11.63 -10.53
N GLU A 244 -13.01 -11.87 -11.75
CA GLU A 244 -11.69 -12.45 -12.02
C GLU A 244 -10.81 -11.37 -12.65
N SER A 245 -9.72 -11.02 -11.97
CA SER A 245 -8.82 -9.97 -12.41
C SER A 245 -8.00 -10.41 -13.62
N PRO A 246 -7.80 -9.52 -14.61
CA PRO A 246 -6.78 -9.77 -15.63
C PRO A 246 -5.38 -9.81 -14.98
N ARG A 247 -4.40 -10.34 -15.72
CA ARG A 247 -2.99 -10.37 -15.30
C ARG A 247 -2.15 -9.42 -16.16
N ASN A 248 -2.42 -8.12 -16.03
CA ASN A 248 -1.78 -7.10 -16.86
C ASN A 248 -0.32 -6.89 -16.42
N ARG A 249 0.59 -7.67 -16.98
CA ARG A 249 2.02 -7.53 -16.71
C ARG A 249 2.61 -6.33 -17.46
N ARG A 250 3.47 -5.58 -16.77
CA ARG A 250 4.36 -4.58 -17.37
C ARG A 250 5.78 -4.75 -16.83
N ILE A 251 6.75 -4.24 -17.58
CA ILE A 251 8.17 -4.24 -17.21
C ILE A 251 8.64 -2.80 -17.16
N LYS A 252 9.39 -2.44 -16.13
CA LYS A 252 10.16 -1.19 -16.05
C LYS A 252 11.65 -1.54 -16.01
N TYR A 253 12.43 -0.94 -16.91
CA TYR A 253 13.87 -1.19 -17.03
C TYR A 253 14.66 -0.13 -16.26
N PHE A 254 15.68 -0.56 -15.51
CA PHE A 254 16.61 0.33 -14.83
C PHE A 254 18.04 -0.03 -15.15
N HIS A 255 18.89 0.99 -15.17
CA HIS A 255 20.31 0.87 -15.45
C HIS A 255 21.08 1.78 -14.50
N TYR A 256 21.98 1.21 -13.70
CA TYR A 256 22.74 1.97 -12.71
C TYR A 256 24.12 1.34 -12.47
N THR A 257 25.02 2.13 -11.91
CA THR A 257 26.30 1.64 -11.38
C THR A 257 26.24 1.67 -9.86
N LEU A 258 26.54 0.55 -9.23
CA LEU A 258 26.75 0.41 -7.79
C LEU A 258 28.20 0.73 -7.43
N SER A 259 28.39 1.34 -6.27
CA SER A 259 29.69 1.50 -5.60
C SER A 259 29.77 0.53 -4.44
N LEU A 260 30.91 -0.17 -4.31
CA LEU A 260 31.14 -1.17 -3.27
C LEU A 260 32.32 -0.79 -2.36
N ASN A 261 32.33 -1.24 -1.11
CA ASN A 261 33.52 -1.23 -0.26
C ASN A 261 34.47 -2.41 -0.59
N GLN A 262 35.53 -2.58 0.20
CA GLN A 262 36.53 -3.63 -0.04
C GLN A 262 35.97 -5.04 0.24
N GLU A 263 34.94 -5.12 1.08
CA GLU A 263 34.24 -6.33 1.49
C GLU A 263 33.15 -6.76 0.49
N GLY A 264 32.87 -5.92 -0.52
CA GLY A 264 31.84 -6.17 -1.54
C GLY A 264 30.43 -5.74 -1.13
N GLU A 265 30.30 -4.95 -0.07
CA GLU A 265 29.04 -4.36 0.37
C GLU A 265 28.68 -3.14 -0.47
N ILE A 266 27.39 -3.00 -0.78
CA ILE A 266 26.85 -1.88 -1.54
C ILE A 266 26.86 -0.62 -0.67
N THR A 267 27.64 0.38 -1.06
CA THR A 267 27.77 1.66 -0.34
C THR A 267 27.07 2.82 -1.05
N GLY A 268 26.62 2.64 -2.28
CA GLY A 268 25.97 3.69 -3.05
C GLY A 268 25.90 3.41 -4.55
N GLY A 269 25.77 4.47 -5.34
CA GLY A 269 25.80 4.39 -6.80
C GLY A 269 25.14 5.57 -7.50
N TYR A 270 24.94 5.44 -8.81
CA TYR A 270 24.19 6.41 -9.61
C TYR A 270 23.39 5.72 -10.72
N PHE A 271 22.23 6.28 -11.07
CA PHE A 271 21.43 5.84 -12.21
C PHE A 271 21.99 6.40 -13.52
N HIS A 272 21.96 5.61 -14.58
CA HIS A 272 22.26 6.04 -15.94
C HIS A 272 21.04 6.71 -16.58
N ARG A 273 21.28 7.47 -17.65
CA ARG A 273 20.23 8.29 -18.31
C ARG A 273 19.14 7.46 -18.99
N ASP A 274 19.45 6.23 -19.37
CA ASP A 274 18.51 5.27 -19.97
C ASP A 274 17.70 4.47 -18.93
N SER A 275 17.96 4.70 -17.64
CA SER A 275 17.15 4.11 -16.57
C SER A 275 15.77 4.73 -16.51
N ALA A 276 14.76 3.92 -16.20
CA ALA A 276 13.51 4.45 -15.71
C ALA A 276 13.69 5.13 -14.33
N PHE A 277 12.66 5.89 -13.95
CA PHE A 277 12.55 6.55 -12.66
C PHE A 277 11.27 6.11 -11.93
N ILE A 278 11.33 6.16 -10.61
CA ILE A 278 10.24 5.93 -9.65
C ILE A 278 10.46 6.85 -8.43
N ASP A 279 9.41 7.16 -7.70
CA ASP A 279 9.46 8.13 -6.57
C ASP A 279 9.59 7.44 -5.20
N LEU A 280 8.97 6.27 -5.04
CA LEU A 280 8.87 5.59 -3.74
C LEU A 280 8.81 4.07 -3.91
N LEU A 281 9.50 3.37 -3.02
CA LEU A 281 9.29 1.95 -2.71
C LEU A 281 8.73 1.82 -1.29
N TRP A 282 7.68 1.04 -1.13
CA TRP A 282 6.96 0.92 0.15
C TRP A 282 6.36 -0.48 0.34
N ILE A 283 6.10 -0.84 1.60
CA ILE A 283 5.41 -2.09 1.96
C ILE A 283 4.12 -1.76 2.71
N PRO A 284 2.97 -2.35 2.31
CA PRO A 284 1.74 -2.22 3.07
C PRO A 284 1.82 -3.04 4.38
N VAL A 285 1.42 -2.41 5.49
CA VAL A 285 1.31 -3.06 6.81
C VAL A 285 -0.16 -3.32 7.16
N ASP A 286 -0.45 -3.82 8.36
CA ASP A 286 -1.81 -4.17 8.77
C ASP A 286 -2.76 -2.97 8.69
N PRO A 287 -3.99 -3.13 8.12
CA PRO A 287 -4.92 -2.02 7.98
C PRO A 287 -5.40 -1.54 9.35
N LYS A 288 -5.31 -0.23 9.59
CA LYS A 288 -5.81 0.41 10.82
C LYS A 288 -7.24 0.90 10.61
N GLN A 289 -8.02 0.86 11.68
CA GLN A 289 -9.40 1.33 11.67
C GLN A 289 -9.50 2.81 11.28
N GLY A 290 -10.34 3.13 10.30
CA GLY A 290 -10.57 4.51 9.88
C GLY A 290 -11.12 5.38 11.02
N GLY A 291 -10.73 6.66 11.04
CA GLY A 291 -11.10 7.62 12.07
C GLY A 291 -10.35 7.48 13.39
N HIS A 292 -9.49 6.47 13.55
CA HIS A 292 -8.58 6.36 14.69
C HIS A 292 -7.32 7.19 14.47
N LYS A 293 -6.57 7.48 15.54
CA LYS A 293 -5.36 8.35 15.51
C LYS A 293 -4.30 7.91 14.48
N ASP A 294 -4.20 6.62 14.22
CA ASP A 294 -3.27 6.00 13.27
C ASP A 294 -3.83 5.91 11.83
N ASN A 295 -5.11 6.23 11.61
CA ASN A 295 -5.75 6.32 10.30
C ASN A 295 -6.93 7.30 10.31
N GLU A 296 -6.68 8.56 10.69
CA GLU A 296 -7.74 9.57 10.92
C GLU A 296 -8.53 9.90 9.65
N ARG A 297 -7.89 9.71 8.49
CA ARG A 297 -8.49 9.97 7.17
C ARG A 297 -9.30 8.79 6.62
N GLY A 298 -9.06 7.58 7.13
CA GLY A 298 -9.79 6.39 6.72
C GLY A 298 -11.28 6.49 7.05
N ASN A 299 -12.09 5.77 6.29
CA ASN A 299 -13.55 5.74 6.47
C ASN A 299 -13.92 5.14 7.84
N PRO A 300 -14.45 5.94 8.78
CA PRO A 300 -14.72 5.48 10.15
C PRO A 300 -15.93 4.54 10.23
N TYR A 301 -16.71 4.43 9.15
CA TYR A 301 -17.92 3.63 9.09
C TYR A 301 -17.69 2.25 8.47
N VAL A 302 -16.46 1.94 8.05
CA VAL A 302 -16.06 0.63 7.53
C VAL A 302 -15.20 -0.06 8.58
N ASN A 303 -15.71 -1.16 9.14
CA ASN A 303 -14.99 -1.97 10.11
C ASN A 303 -13.97 -2.87 9.38
N VAL A 304 -12.70 -2.71 9.73
CA VAL A 304 -11.59 -3.45 9.11
C VAL A 304 -11.75 -4.96 9.29
N GLU A 305 -12.10 -5.42 10.49
CA GLU A 305 -12.25 -6.86 10.78
C GLU A 305 -13.41 -7.49 10.01
N GLU A 306 -14.50 -6.76 9.79
CA GLU A 306 -15.60 -7.25 8.97
C GLU A 306 -15.19 -7.42 7.51
N VAL A 307 -14.45 -6.45 6.95
CA VAL A 307 -13.91 -6.55 5.59
C VAL A 307 -12.94 -7.73 5.48
N LEU A 308 -12.02 -7.89 6.44
CA LEU A 308 -11.09 -9.02 6.47
C LEU A 308 -11.82 -10.35 6.65
N ALA A 309 -12.90 -10.41 7.44
CA ALA A 309 -13.72 -11.62 7.59
C ALA A 309 -14.52 -11.96 6.32
N ILE A 310 -14.90 -10.97 5.51
CA ILE A 310 -15.48 -11.19 4.19
C ILE A 310 -14.40 -11.74 3.24
N TRP A 311 -13.19 -11.16 3.24
CA TRP A 311 -12.07 -11.65 2.43
C TRP A 311 -11.66 -13.08 2.80
N ARG A 312 -11.51 -13.40 4.08
CA ARG A 312 -11.14 -14.76 4.53
C ARG A 312 -12.15 -15.82 4.05
N ALA A 313 -13.42 -15.44 3.95
CA ALA A 313 -14.50 -16.31 3.46
C ALA A 313 -14.54 -16.44 1.93
N SER A 314 -13.88 -15.53 1.19
CA SER A 314 -13.87 -15.52 -0.29
C SER A 314 -12.67 -16.23 -0.91
N VAL A 315 -11.67 -16.59 -0.10
CA VAL A 315 -10.41 -17.22 -0.53
C VAL A 315 -10.23 -18.58 0.12
N ASP A 316 -9.77 -19.56 -0.66
CA ASP A 316 -9.41 -20.88 -0.14
C ASP A 316 -8.36 -20.80 0.97
N GLU A 317 -8.61 -21.52 2.06
CA GLU A 317 -7.76 -21.50 3.26
C GLU A 317 -6.32 -21.94 2.96
N ASP A 318 -6.13 -22.90 2.06
CA ASP A 318 -4.81 -23.38 1.66
C ASP A 318 -3.99 -22.31 0.94
N VAL A 319 -4.63 -21.39 0.22
CA VAL A 319 -3.97 -20.25 -0.40
C VAL A 319 -3.59 -19.23 0.69
N ARG A 320 -4.49 -18.95 1.63
CA ARG A 320 -4.23 -18.02 2.75
C ARG A 320 -3.07 -18.48 3.61
N LYS A 321 -2.99 -19.78 3.94
CA LYS A 321 -1.89 -20.38 4.73
C LYS A 321 -0.52 -20.27 4.05
N LYS A 322 -0.48 -20.05 2.74
CA LYS A 322 0.75 -19.91 1.95
C LYS A 322 1.01 -18.47 1.51
N TRP A 323 0.35 -17.49 2.13
CA TRP A 323 0.45 -16.06 1.79
C TRP A 323 1.21 -15.24 2.86
N PRO A 324 2.55 -15.39 2.99
CA PRO A 324 3.27 -14.76 4.10
C PRO A 324 3.35 -13.25 3.96
N VAL A 325 2.66 -12.50 4.81
CA VAL A 325 2.74 -11.03 4.86
C VAL A 325 3.41 -10.56 6.15
N ILE A 326 3.96 -9.34 6.14
CA ILE A 326 4.50 -8.73 7.36
C ILE A 326 3.36 -8.07 8.15
N ASP A 327 3.55 -7.86 9.46
CA ASP A 327 2.57 -7.20 10.33
C ASP A 327 1.18 -7.85 10.20
N LEU A 328 1.07 -9.08 10.71
CA LEU A 328 -0.11 -9.93 10.56
C LEU A 328 -1.14 -9.67 11.67
N ALA A 329 -2.42 -9.70 11.31
CA ALA A 329 -3.49 -10.00 12.26
C ALA A 329 -3.30 -11.41 12.85
N SER A 330 -3.80 -11.65 14.06
CA SER A 330 -3.57 -12.93 14.76
C SER A 330 -4.22 -14.11 14.03
N GLU A 331 -5.33 -13.86 13.35
CA GLU A 331 -6.14 -14.80 12.59
C GLU A 331 -5.47 -15.25 11.28
N ASP A 332 -4.48 -14.50 10.78
CA ASP A 332 -3.78 -14.77 9.52
C ASP A 332 -2.36 -15.34 9.74
N GLN A 333 -2.06 -15.79 10.96
CA GLN A 333 -0.80 -16.45 11.28
C GLN A 333 -0.63 -17.76 10.50
N ILE A 334 0.56 -17.95 9.96
CA ILE A 334 1.01 -19.16 9.28
C ILE A 334 1.69 -20.05 10.31
N LEU A 335 0.93 -20.99 10.85
CA LEU A 335 1.41 -21.93 11.88
C LEU A 335 2.30 -23.03 11.30
N ASP A 336 2.10 -23.37 10.03
CA ASP A 336 2.93 -24.33 9.28
C ASP A 336 3.47 -23.66 8.02
N ALA A 337 4.75 -23.31 8.07
CA ALA A 337 5.47 -22.66 6.99
C ALA A 337 6.31 -23.64 6.15
N SER A 338 6.16 -24.96 6.33
CA SER A 338 6.97 -25.97 5.62
C SER A 338 6.90 -25.88 4.10
N ALA A 339 5.79 -25.35 3.55
CA ALA A 339 5.58 -25.18 2.12
C ALA A 339 6.11 -23.85 1.55
N ILE A 340 6.73 -23.00 2.38
CA ILE A 340 7.26 -21.69 1.97
C ILE A 340 8.77 -21.82 1.79
N GLU A 341 9.23 -21.70 0.54
CA GLU A 341 10.65 -21.82 0.17
C GLU A 341 11.44 -20.53 0.43
N SER A 342 10.77 -19.39 0.52
CA SER A 342 11.37 -18.08 0.82
C SER A 342 11.53 -17.87 2.33
N LEU A 343 12.05 -16.71 2.71
CA LEU A 343 11.93 -16.29 4.12
C LEU A 343 10.45 -16.28 4.55
N VAL A 344 10.24 -16.53 5.84
CA VAL A 344 8.93 -16.49 6.49
C VAL A 344 8.94 -15.30 7.45
N PRO A 345 8.00 -14.34 7.33
CA PRO A 345 7.90 -13.21 8.24
C PRO A 345 7.71 -13.66 9.70
N VAL A 346 8.11 -12.80 10.63
CA VAL A 346 7.87 -13.00 12.06
C VAL A 346 6.36 -13.06 12.29
N GLN A 347 5.88 -14.23 12.74
CA GLN A 347 4.45 -14.51 12.89
C GLN A 347 3.80 -13.78 14.08
N ARG A 348 4.61 -13.37 15.07
CA ARG A 348 4.16 -12.57 16.21
C ARG A 348 5.17 -11.48 16.51
N LEU A 349 4.82 -10.24 16.17
CA LEU A 349 5.60 -9.08 16.57
C LEU A 349 5.42 -8.85 18.07
N VAL A 350 6.51 -8.87 18.83
CA VAL A 350 6.49 -8.36 20.21
C VAL A 350 6.29 -6.85 20.10
N LYS A 351 5.14 -6.34 20.57
CA LYS A 351 4.95 -4.88 20.66
C LYS A 351 6.05 -4.32 21.53
N ALA A 352 6.83 -3.37 21.00
CA ALA A 352 7.86 -2.68 21.77
C ALA A 352 7.19 -2.10 23.02
N GLN A 353 7.57 -2.59 24.20
CA GLN A 353 7.17 -1.94 25.45
C GLN A 353 7.77 -0.54 25.42
N LYS A 354 6.94 0.48 25.70
CA LYS A 354 7.48 1.80 26.02
C LYS A 354 8.56 1.61 27.08
N PRO A 355 9.74 2.22 26.96
CA PRO A 355 10.74 2.15 28.02
C PRO A 355 10.07 2.60 29.31
N GLN A 356 9.94 1.65 30.23
CA GLN A 356 9.51 1.93 31.58
C GLN A 356 10.57 2.88 32.15
N PRO A 357 10.19 4.06 32.69
CA PRO A 357 11.18 4.94 33.27
C PRO A 357 11.96 4.15 34.31
N ALA A 358 13.29 4.15 34.16
CA ALA A 358 14.21 3.49 35.06
C ALA A 358 13.84 3.88 36.49
N GLY A 359 13.60 2.87 37.33
CA GLY A 359 13.05 3.03 38.66
C GLY A 359 13.80 4.10 39.46
N ALA A 360 13.05 5.08 39.95
CA ALA A 360 13.47 5.82 41.12
C ALA A 360 13.56 4.80 42.27
N ALA A 361 14.78 4.63 42.77
CA ALA A 361 15.03 3.89 43.99
C ALA A 361 14.12 4.42 45.09
N LYS A 362 13.36 3.52 45.73
CA LYS A 362 12.69 3.81 46.98
C LYS A 362 13.75 3.79 48.08
N GLU A 363 14.15 4.96 48.56
CA GLU A 363 14.57 5.12 49.96
C GLU A 363 13.30 5.40 50.79
N GLY A 364 13.18 4.69 51.90
CA GLY A 364 12.04 4.78 52.80
C GLY A 364 12.24 5.80 53.92
N ASP A 365 11.13 6.30 54.44
CA ASP A 365 10.85 6.57 55.86
C ASP A 365 9.34 6.92 55.94
N SER A 366 8.52 6.10 56.60
CA SER A 366 8.06 6.22 57.99
C SER A 366 6.79 7.05 58.16
N ASP A 367 5.74 6.32 58.57
CA ASP A 367 4.72 6.66 59.56
C ASP A 367 3.55 7.63 59.31
N GLU A 368 2.46 7.17 59.94
CA GLU A 368 1.20 7.82 60.33
C GLU A 368 0.00 7.87 59.36
N ALA A 369 -0.87 6.88 59.57
CA ALA A 369 -2.29 6.98 59.95
C ALA A 369 -3.13 8.14 59.37
N ASP A 370 -4.19 7.80 58.63
CA ASP A 370 -5.55 7.95 59.19
C ASP A 370 -6.62 7.27 58.33
N THR A 371 -7.69 6.93 59.04
CA THR A 371 -8.83 6.06 58.75
C THR A 371 -9.85 6.61 57.73
N GLU A 372 -10.51 5.65 57.06
CA GLU A 372 -11.85 5.60 56.41
C GLU A 372 -12.95 6.61 56.87
N PRO A 373 -14.09 6.82 56.15
CA PRO A 373 -14.80 5.82 55.33
C PRO A 373 -15.55 6.27 54.04
N VAL A 374 -15.97 5.19 53.36
CA VAL A 374 -17.06 4.95 52.40
C VAL A 374 -18.33 5.81 52.56
N ALA A 375 -18.90 6.25 51.44
CA ALA A 375 -20.36 6.37 51.27
C ALA A 375 -20.78 6.10 49.81
N ALA A 376 -21.71 5.18 49.65
CA ALA A 376 -22.44 4.85 48.44
C ALA A 376 -23.88 5.35 48.57
N GLU A 377 -24.52 5.76 47.46
CA GLU A 377 -25.98 5.79 47.21
C GLU A 377 -26.18 6.30 45.75
N THR A 378 -26.51 5.46 44.78
CA THR A 378 -27.83 4.98 44.31
C THR A 378 -28.81 6.01 43.73
N ALA A 379 -29.16 5.76 42.46
CA ALA A 379 -30.47 5.80 41.81
C ALA A 379 -31.23 7.13 41.62
N GLY A 380 -31.71 7.34 40.39
CA GLY A 380 -32.77 8.31 40.07
C GLY A 380 -32.95 8.59 38.58
N GLU A 381 -33.64 7.69 37.87
CA GLU A 381 -34.49 8.06 36.71
C GLU A 381 -35.82 8.59 37.27
N PRO A 382 -36.60 9.45 36.56
CA PRO A 382 -37.45 8.95 35.46
C PRO A 382 -37.87 9.95 34.35
N ALA A 383 -38.56 9.39 33.34
CA ALA A 383 -39.72 9.93 32.59
C ALA A 383 -39.50 11.07 31.57
N SER A 384 -39.57 10.83 30.24
CA SER A 384 -40.73 10.62 29.35
C SER A 384 -41.46 11.90 28.89
N ALA A 385 -41.50 12.15 27.57
CA ALA A 385 -42.64 12.77 26.87
C ALA A 385 -42.52 12.59 25.35
N GLU A 386 -43.54 11.94 24.77
CA GLU A 386 -43.89 11.95 23.35
C GLU A 386 -44.30 13.35 22.88
N THR A 387 -44.15 13.69 21.60
CA THR A 387 -45.26 14.24 20.78
C THR A 387 -44.95 14.09 19.29
N THR A 388 -45.96 13.61 18.56
CA THR A 388 -46.18 13.44 17.13
C THR A 388 -46.33 14.76 16.34
N SER A 389 -45.97 14.78 15.05
CA SER A 389 -46.85 15.24 13.94
C SER A 389 -46.14 15.27 12.56
N GLU A 390 -46.61 14.44 11.63
CA GLU A 390 -46.71 14.68 10.17
C GLU A 390 -48.11 15.28 9.89
N PRO A 391 -48.38 16.02 8.78
CA PRO A 391 -48.42 15.50 7.39
C PRO A 391 -47.88 16.55 6.37
N ALA A 392 -47.92 16.48 5.04
CA ALA A 392 -48.72 15.77 4.05
C ALA A 392 -47.97 15.72 2.69
N ALA A 393 -48.48 14.85 1.79
CA ALA A 393 -48.07 14.68 0.41
C ALA A 393 -48.58 15.79 -0.53
N GLU A 394 -47.88 16.02 -1.64
CA GLU A 394 -48.45 16.49 -2.91
C GLU A 394 -47.67 15.87 -4.08
N GLU A 395 -48.40 15.16 -4.95
CA GLU A 395 -48.01 14.79 -6.31
C GLU A 395 -48.08 16.02 -7.22
N GLU A 396 -47.12 16.20 -8.14
CA GLU A 396 -47.50 16.50 -9.52
C GLU A 396 -46.40 16.10 -10.53
N THR A 397 -46.90 15.49 -11.60
CA THR A 397 -46.22 14.98 -12.79
C THR A 397 -45.68 16.08 -13.71
N THR A 398 -44.61 15.79 -14.47
CA THR A 398 -44.55 15.84 -15.96
C THR A 398 -43.10 15.88 -16.46
N GLY A 399 -42.85 15.32 -17.66
CA GLY A 399 -41.78 15.83 -18.52
C GLY A 399 -40.69 14.85 -18.97
N ASN A 400 -41.07 13.88 -19.80
CA ASN A 400 -40.20 13.10 -20.68
C ASN A 400 -39.33 13.98 -21.60
N ARG A 401 -38.01 13.71 -21.74
CA ARG A 401 -37.22 13.82 -22.99
C ARG A 401 -35.74 13.42 -22.80
N GLY A 402 -35.26 12.54 -23.69
CA GLY A 402 -33.86 12.58 -24.14
C GLY A 402 -33.02 11.33 -23.85
N ALA A 403 -33.31 10.23 -24.55
CA ALA A 403 -32.36 9.14 -24.73
C ALA A 403 -31.19 9.60 -25.61
N ALA A 404 -29.96 9.37 -25.16
CA ALA A 404 -28.76 9.45 -25.98
C ALA A 404 -28.08 8.08 -25.98
N THR A 405 -28.11 7.44 -27.14
CA THR A 405 -27.34 6.25 -27.52
C THR A 405 -25.85 6.53 -27.50
N PRO A 406 -24.99 5.59 -27.06
CA PRO A 406 -23.60 5.54 -27.48
C PRO A 406 -23.41 4.56 -28.64
N ASP A 407 -22.69 5.04 -29.64
CA ASP A 407 -22.27 4.33 -30.84
C ASP A 407 -21.52 3.03 -30.54
N ALA A 408 -21.90 1.98 -31.26
CA ALA A 408 -21.18 0.73 -31.33
C ALA A 408 -19.93 0.91 -32.21
N VAL A 409 -18.77 0.60 -31.66
CA VAL A 409 -17.54 0.39 -32.43
C VAL A 409 -17.36 -1.11 -32.62
N GLU A 410 -17.40 -1.55 -33.88
CA GLU A 410 -17.15 -2.93 -34.30
C GLU A 410 -15.70 -3.37 -33.99
N PRO A 411 -15.46 -4.64 -33.61
CA PRO A 411 -14.13 -5.20 -33.54
C PRO A 411 -13.66 -5.70 -34.91
N VAL A 412 -12.46 -5.25 -35.31
CA VAL A 412 -11.71 -5.75 -36.47
C VAL A 412 -11.29 -7.20 -36.21
N ALA A 413 -11.60 -8.07 -37.18
CA ALA A 413 -11.28 -9.49 -37.19
C ALA A 413 -9.76 -9.75 -37.15
N ALA A 414 -9.36 -10.71 -36.32
CA ALA A 414 -8.04 -11.32 -36.36
C ALA A 414 -7.98 -12.31 -37.52
N ASP A 415 -7.06 -12.08 -38.45
CA ASP A 415 -6.73 -13.00 -39.52
C ASP A 415 -5.81 -14.10 -38.97
N THR A 416 -6.31 -15.32 -38.98
CA THR A 416 -5.57 -16.55 -38.73
C THR A 416 -5.07 -17.08 -40.07
N THR A 417 -3.76 -17.09 -40.28
CA THR A 417 -3.14 -18.06 -41.20
C THR A 417 -1.93 -18.70 -40.53
N ALA A 418 -2.06 -20.02 -40.40
CA ALA A 418 -0.97 -20.94 -40.16
C ALA A 418 -0.37 -21.32 -41.51
N GLU A 419 0.96 -21.34 -41.59
CA GLU A 419 1.78 -22.40 -42.21
C GLU A 419 3.15 -22.43 -41.53
#